data_AF-A0A8J3A5X6-F1
#
_entry.id   AF-A0A8J3A5X6-F1
#
_cell.length_a   1.000
_cell.length_b   1.000
_cell.length_c   1.000
_cell.angle_alpha   90.00
_cell.angle_beta   90.00
_cell.angle_gamma   90.00
#
_symmetry.space_group_name_H-M   'P 1'
#
loop_
_entity.id
_entity.type
_entity.pdbx_description
1 polymer ?
#
loop_
_entity_poly.entity_id
_entity_poly.type
_entity_poly.pdbx_seq_one_letter_code
_entity_poly.pdbx_strand_id
1 'polypeptide(L)'
;MRFFTNLLVLLMVAFCGYSVWALKVDGGFTPPIPRDQLAVATPEITSIMDRHRESLATTMSDNVVPQIDESLQVIADEYGENSPQHIQALSDASIMLAAQARNDLAERYMQEAAAGARVTYGDNHRETALILHDLANLKISNKRTGSTDEAVTILEEIVDTRSRILDADHAETRGARLSLADALFTKWLENPDAGPSSDLLIRAEEMLEKRTAAPDETPANQANAAPDRNQLLQDRAGRLLYARINFAQQDYEQALAAFNETLTGPEETEDPQIYLMLSTAYSEQIASLRHLGREDEAEALRAAINRQIQAARVQPQQQAQQASGPVPQP
;
A
#
# COMPACT_ATOMS: atom_id res chain seq x y z
N MET A 1 -3.78 28.71 3.07
CA MET A 1 -4.22 27.93 1.89
C MET A 1 -3.20 26.87 1.40
N ARG A 2 -1.98 26.77 1.96
CA ARG A 2 -1.03 25.69 1.63
C ARG A 2 -0.99 24.51 2.62
N PHE A 3 -1.76 24.58 3.71
CA PHE A 3 -1.85 23.53 4.73
C PHE A 3 -2.84 22.40 4.38
N PHE A 4 -3.81 22.67 3.50
CA PHE A 4 -4.80 21.67 3.06
C PHE A 4 -4.29 20.76 1.93
N THR A 5 -3.29 21.20 1.16
CA THR A 5 -2.73 20.43 0.04
C THR A 5 -1.85 19.27 0.54
N ASN A 6 -1.17 19.44 1.68
CA ASN A 6 -0.32 18.39 2.26
C ASN A 6 -1.10 17.37 3.11
N LEU A 7 -2.27 17.75 3.65
CA LEU A 7 -3.14 16.84 4.40
C LEU A 7 -3.92 15.88 3.48
N LEU A 8 -4.21 16.30 2.25
CA LEU A 8 -4.83 15.46 1.22
C LEU A 8 -3.84 14.40 0.66
N VAL A 9 -2.54 14.69 0.69
CA VAL A 9 -1.47 13.78 0.26
C VAL A 9 -1.12 12.76 1.36
N LEU A 10 -1.23 13.13 2.64
CA LEU A 10 -1.15 12.19 3.76
C LEU A 10 -2.34 11.22 3.80
N LEU A 11 -3.51 11.62 3.30
CA LEU A 11 -4.70 10.77 3.20
C LEU A 11 -4.71 9.87 1.95
N MET A 12 -3.97 10.22 0.89
CA MET A 12 -3.85 9.36 -0.29
C MET A 12 -2.83 8.22 -0.14
N VAL A 13 -1.95 8.27 0.87
CA VAL A 13 -0.90 7.25 1.09
C VAL A 13 -1.14 6.41 2.36
N ALA A 14 -2.22 6.66 3.09
CA ALA A 14 -2.63 5.84 4.22
C ALA A 14 -3.45 4.59 3.79
N PHE A 15 -3.08 3.93 2.69
CA PHE A 15 -3.59 2.58 2.35
C PHE A 15 -2.60 1.46 2.73
N CYS A 16 -1.72 1.72 3.70
CA CYS A 16 -0.97 0.68 4.39
C CYS A 16 -1.59 0.44 5.78
N GLY A 17 -2.46 -0.57 5.81
CA GLY A 17 -2.86 -1.38 6.97
C GLY A 17 -2.76 -0.73 8.36
N TYR A 18 -3.81 -0.03 8.80
CA TYR A 18 -4.00 0.22 10.23
C TYR A 18 -5.47 0.49 10.54
N SER A 19 -6.30 -0.57 10.55
CA SER A 19 -7.60 -0.65 11.28
C SER A 19 -8.50 -1.79 10.77
N VAL A 20 -8.07 -3.05 10.93
CA VAL A 20 -9.03 -4.19 10.96
C VAL A 20 -8.69 -5.06 12.17
N TRP A 21 -8.83 -4.35 13.29
CA TRP A 21 -9.00 -4.73 14.68
C TRP A 21 -9.14 -6.25 15.01
N ALA A 22 -8.20 -6.74 15.83
CA ALA A 22 -8.31 -7.87 16.78
C ALA A 22 -7.91 -9.31 16.36
N LEU A 23 -6.60 -9.56 16.46
CA LEU A 23 -5.87 -10.80 16.75
C LEU A 23 -6.65 -11.95 17.44
N LYS A 24 -6.80 -13.08 16.73
CA LYS A 24 -6.54 -14.43 17.26
C LYS A 24 -5.94 -15.27 16.12
N VAL A 25 -4.65 -15.57 16.27
CA VAL A 25 -3.74 -15.92 15.18
C VAL A 25 -3.24 -17.34 15.39
N ASP A 26 -3.37 -18.16 14.36
CA ASP A 26 -2.56 -19.36 14.13
C ASP A 26 -2.21 -19.38 12.63
N GLY A 27 -0.94 -19.64 12.29
CA GLY A 27 -0.33 -19.29 11.01
C GLY A 27 -0.32 -20.36 9.90
N GLY A 28 0.26 -19.94 8.75
CA GLY A 28 0.67 -20.77 7.59
C GLY A 28 -0.49 -21.16 6.64
N PHE A 29 -0.45 -21.02 5.32
CA PHE A 29 0.67 -21.15 4.38
C PHE A 29 0.23 -20.56 3.01
N THR A 30 1.03 -19.70 2.37
CA THR A 30 0.99 -19.53 0.90
C THR A 30 1.65 -20.76 0.27
N PRO A 31 1.30 -21.19 -0.96
CA PRO A 31 2.00 -22.31 -1.60
C PRO A 31 3.52 -22.07 -1.58
N PRO A 32 4.33 -23.13 -1.47
CA PRO A 32 5.75 -22.98 -1.21
C PRO A 32 6.44 -22.29 -2.39
N ILE A 33 7.01 -21.12 -2.13
CA ILE A 33 7.94 -20.45 -3.03
C ILE A 33 9.09 -21.42 -3.34
N PRO A 34 9.52 -21.56 -4.60
CA PRO A 34 10.68 -22.38 -4.94
C PRO A 34 11.92 -21.94 -4.16
N ARG A 35 12.55 -22.88 -3.43
CA ARG A 35 13.68 -22.55 -2.52
C ARG A 35 14.88 -21.96 -3.24
N ASP A 36 15.07 -22.33 -4.51
CA ASP A 36 16.10 -21.83 -5.40
C ASP A 36 15.87 -20.36 -5.82
N GLN A 37 14.69 -19.80 -5.55
CA GLN A 37 14.34 -18.41 -5.85
C GLN A 37 14.42 -17.47 -4.63
N LEU A 38 14.86 -17.96 -3.47
CA LEU A 38 14.96 -17.17 -2.25
C LEU A 38 16.40 -16.75 -2.00
N ALA A 39 16.64 -15.44 -1.84
CA ALA A 39 17.88 -14.99 -1.24
C ALA A 39 17.85 -15.20 0.28
N VAL A 40 18.99 -15.60 0.85
CA VAL A 40 19.11 -15.74 2.31
C VAL A 40 19.50 -14.38 2.88
N ALA A 41 18.61 -13.80 3.69
CA ALA A 41 18.93 -12.61 4.47
C ALA A 41 20.09 -12.90 5.42
N THR A 42 21.08 -12.00 5.44
CA THR A 42 22.28 -12.09 6.28
C THR A 42 22.06 -11.23 7.54
N PRO A 43 21.90 -11.85 8.73
CA PRO A 43 21.59 -11.13 9.97
C PRO A 43 22.62 -10.05 10.34
N GLU A 44 23.89 -10.27 9.99
CA GLU A 44 24.97 -9.32 10.21
C GLU A 44 24.71 -8.02 9.44
N ILE A 45 24.26 -8.10 8.19
CA ILE A 45 23.94 -6.93 7.36
C ILE A 45 22.76 -6.16 7.94
N THR A 46 21.69 -6.86 8.34
CA THR A 46 20.53 -6.25 9.00
C THR A 46 20.97 -5.49 10.26
N SER A 47 21.82 -6.10 11.09
CA SER A 47 22.33 -5.47 12.31
C SER A 47 23.18 -4.20 12.04
N ILE A 48 23.97 -4.18 10.97
CA ILE A 48 24.69 -2.97 10.54
C ILE A 48 23.70 -1.87 10.16
N MET A 49 22.68 -2.18 9.36
CA MET A 49 21.69 -1.21 8.90
C MET A 49 20.77 -0.71 10.03
N ASP A 50 20.42 -1.58 10.99
CA ASP A 50 19.59 -1.22 12.14
C ASP A 50 20.25 -0.14 13.02
N ARG A 51 21.58 -0.16 13.17
CA ARG A 51 22.31 0.89 13.90
C ARG A 51 22.17 2.27 13.25
N HIS A 52 22.15 2.33 11.91
CA HIS A 52 21.89 3.57 11.19
C HIS A 52 20.45 4.05 11.40
N ARG A 53 19.49 3.12 11.48
CA ARG A 53 18.08 3.44 11.76
C ARG A 53 17.91 4.09 13.13
N GLU A 54 18.59 3.57 14.15
CA GLU A 54 18.61 4.16 15.49
C GLU A 54 19.25 5.56 15.50
N SER A 55 20.35 5.75 14.77
CA SER A 55 21.00 7.06 14.64
C SER A 55 20.08 8.10 14.02
N LEU A 56 19.37 7.74 12.95
CA LEU A 56 18.42 8.63 12.29
C LEU A 56 17.19 8.93 13.16
N ALA A 57 16.74 7.98 13.98
CA ALA A 57 15.60 8.18 14.88
C ALA A 57 15.93 9.15 16.03
N THR A 58 17.19 9.21 16.46
CA THR A 58 17.62 10.00 17.63
C THR A 58 18.13 11.39 17.26
N THR A 59 18.63 11.61 16.04
CA THR A 59 19.13 12.91 15.58
C THR A 59 18.82 13.13 14.10
N MET A 60 18.32 14.32 13.73
CA MET A 60 18.32 14.81 12.34
C MET A 60 19.77 15.10 11.90
N SER A 61 20.59 14.07 11.84
CA SER A 61 22.03 14.17 11.64
C SER A 61 22.34 14.10 10.15
N ASP A 62 22.85 15.20 9.60
CA ASP A 62 23.35 15.28 8.21
C ASP A 62 24.48 14.28 7.93
N ASN A 63 25.09 13.68 8.97
CA ASN A 63 26.20 12.75 8.85
C ASN A 63 25.78 11.29 8.61
N VAL A 64 24.50 10.94 8.69
CA VAL A 64 24.11 9.51 8.58
C VAL A 64 24.21 9.01 7.15
N VAL A 65 23.93 9.84 6.14
CA VAL A 65 24.05 9.42 4.73
C VAL A 65 25.51 9.03 4.39
N PRO A 66 26.54 9.83 4.71
CA PRO A 66 27.93 9.40 4.56
C PRO A 66 28.29 8.10 5.31
N GLN A 67 27.71 7.86 6.49
CA GLN A 67 27.95 6.63 7.26
C GLN A 67 27.29 5.39 6.62
N ILE A 68 26.12 5.58 6.01
CA ILE A 68 25.47 4.56 5.19
C ILE A 68 26.36 4.25 3.98
N ASP A 69 26.82 5.27 3.24
CA ASP A 69 27.71 5.10 2.08
C ASP A 69 29.00 4.36 2.45
N GLU A 70 29.64 4.72 3.57
CA GLU A 70 30.83 4.02 4.06
C GLU A 70 30.54 2.54 4.39
N SER A 71 29.41 2.27 5.05
CA SER A 71 29.01 0.89 5.38
C SER A 71 28.72 0.06 4.13
N LEU A 72 28.03 0.65 3.15
CA LEU A 72 27.77 0.01 1.85
C LEU A 72 29.08 -0.31 1.12
N GLN A 73 30.04 0.61 1.12
CA GLN A 73 31.35 0.38 0.51
C GLN A 73 32.11 -0.75 1.20
N VAL A 74 32.12 -0.79 2.54
CA VAL A 74 32.77 -1.88 3.29
C VAL A 74 32.13 -3.23 2.95
N ILE A 75 30.80 -3.29 2.86
CA ILE A 75 30.07 -4.51 2.47
C ILE A 75 30.42 -4.90 1.03
N ALA A 76 30.49 -3.95 0.10
CA ALA A 76 30.89 -4.18 -1.28
C ALA A 76 32.34 -4.68 -1.39
N ASP A 77 33.26 -4.15 -0.59
CA ASP A 77 34.67 -4.57 -0.57
C ASP A 77 34.84 -5.98 0.01
N GLU A 78 34.04 -6.35 1.03
CA GLU A 78 34.13 -7.65 1.72
C GLU A 78 33.43 -8.77 0.95
N TYR A 79 32.20 -8.54 0.49
CA TYR A 79 31.35 -9.57 -0.13
C TYR A 79 31.31 -9.48 -1.65
N GLY A 80 31.76 -8.36 -2.23
CA GLY A 80 31.73 -8.07 -3.65
C GLY A 80 30.58 -7.16 -4.06
N GLU A 81 30.83 -6.33 -5.08
CA GLU A 81 29.82 -5.55 -5.79
C GLU A 81 28.68 -6.45 -6.28
N ASN A 82 27.43 -5.98 -6.14
CA ASN A 82 26.20 -6.74 -6.41
C ASN A 82 26.04 -8.07 -5.66
N SER A 83 26.86 -8.39 -4.66
CA SER A 83 26.62 -9.59 -3.83
C SER A 83 25.25 -9.54 -3.14
N PRO A 84 24.66 -10.69 -2.75
CA PRO A 84 23.40 -10.72 -2.00
C PRO A 84 23.41 -9.81 -0.76
N GLN A 85 24.55 -9.76 -0.06
CA GLN A 85 24.77 -8.90 1.10
C GLN A 85 24.74 -7.41 0.74
N HIS A 86 25.40 -7.04 -0.37
CA HIS A 86 25.38 -5.66 -0.85
C HIS A 86 23.97 -5.23 -1.30
N ILE A 87 23.26 -6.08 -2.05
CA ILE A 87 21.87 -5.83 -2.47
C ILE A 87 20.95 -5.66 -1.26
N GLN A 88 21.06 -6.55 -0.27
CA GLN A 88 20.29 -6.45 0.97
C GLN A 88 20.57 -5.13 1.69
N ALA A 89 21.85 -4.74 1.82
CA ALA A 89 22.23 -3.50 2.48
C ALA A 89 21.66 -2.26 1.77
N LEU A 90 21.71 -2.23 0.43
CA LEU A 90 21.12 -1.16 -0.38
C LEU A 90 19.60 -1.07 -0.20
N SER A 91 18.91 -2.23 -0.19
CA SER A 91 17.46 -2.29 0.04
C SER A 91 17.08 -1.80 1.44
N ASP A 92 17.77 -2.28 2.48
CA ASP A 92 17.55 -1.88 3.87
C ASP A 92 17.80 -0.38 4.07
N ALA A 93 18.86 0.16 3.45
CA ALA A 93 19.18 1.59 3.45
C ALA A 93 18.08 2.42 2.78
N SER A 94 17.59 1.96 1.63
CA SER A 94 16.51 2.62 0.91
C SER A 94 15.22 2.69 1.73
N ILE A 95 14.76 1.57 2.28
CA ILE A 95 13.54 1.49 3.10
C ILE A 95 13.63 2.43 4.31
N MET A 96 14.79 2.42 4.98
CA MET A 96 15.05 3.30 6.12
C MET A 96 14.97 4.79 5.76
N LEU A 97 15.52 5.19 4.60
CA LEU A 97 15.49 6.57 4.13
C LEU A 97 14.09 6.99 3.65
N ALA A 98 13.35 6.09 3.01
CA ALA A 98 11.96 6.33 2.62
C ALA A 98 11.06 6.60 3.84
N ALA A 99 11.25 5.86 4.94
CA ALA A 99 10.54 6.08 6.20
C ALA A 99 10.78 7.48 6.80
N GLN A 100 11.81 8.20 6.35
CA GLN A 100 12.14 9.57 6.76
C GLN A 100 11.87 10.61 5.68
N ALA A 101 11.06 10.23 4.68
CA ALA A 101 10.72 11.06 3.52
C ALA A 101 11.95 11.55 2.74
N ARG A 102 13.07 10.83 2.79
CA ARG A 102 14.26 11.07 1.96
C ARG A 102 14.14 10.30 0.64
N ASN A 103 13.06 10.57 -0.09
CA ASN A 103 12.62 9.72 -1.20
C ASN A 103 13.62 9.66 -2.37
N ASP A 104 14.31 10.77 -2.68
CA ASP A 104 15.30 10.79 -3.77
C ASP A 104 16.50 9.86 -3.48
N LEU A 105 16.98 9.85 -2.23
CA LEU A 105 18.06 8.95 -1.81
C LEU A 105 17.57 7.49 -1.74
N ALA A 106 16.37 7.29 -1.19
CA ALA A 106 15.77 5.96 -1.15
C ALA A 106 15.62 5.36 -2.56
N GLU A 107 15.09 6.14 -3.50
CA GLU A 107 14.92 5.72 -4.89
C GLU A 107 16.28 5.39 -5.53
N ARG A 108 17.32 6.20 -5.28
CA ARG A 108 18.67 5.92 -5.79
C ARG A 108 19.21 4.58 -5.28
N TYR A 109 19.20 4.33 -3.97
CA TYR A 109 19.73 3.06 -3.42
C TYR A 109 18.91 1.85 -3.89
N MET A 110 17.59 2.00 -4.03
CA MET A 110 16.74 0.91 -4.55
C MET A 110 16.99 0.65 -6.05
N GLN A 111 17.31 1.68 -6.84
CA GLN A 111 17.74 1.51 -8.24
C GLN A 111 19.07 0.73 -8.32
N GLU A 112 20.03 1.06 -7.46
CA GLU A 112 21.30 0.34 -7.36
C GLU A 112 21.07 -1.12 -6.92
N ALA A 113 20.20 -1.35 -5.92
CA ALA A 113 19.80 -2.70 -5.49
C ALA A 113 19.13 -3.49 -6.62
N ALA A 114 18.24 -2.86 -7.40
CA ALA A 114 17.55 -3.49 -8.52
C ALA A 114 18.52 -3.89 -9.64
N ALA A 115 19.49 -3.03 -9.96
CA ALA A 115 20.54 -3.34 -10.94
C ALA A 115 21.39 -4.52 -10.46
N GLY A 116 21.79 -4.53 -9.18
CA GLY A 116 22.53 -5.63 -8.58
C GLY A 116 21.74 -6.93 -8.56
N ALA A 117 20.46 -6.89 -8.21
CA ALA A 117 19.57 -8.05 -8.19
C ALA A 117 19.44 -8.70 -9.59
N ARG A 118 19.32 -7.88 -10.65
CA ARG A 118 19.31 -8.39 -12.03
C ARG A 118 20.62 -9.08 -12.41
N VAL A 119 21.76 -8.54 -11.98
CA VAL A 119 23.08 -9.15 -12.25
C VAL A 119 23.25 -10.46 -11.49
N THR A 120 22.85 -10.50 -10.22
CA THR A 120 23.18 -11.60 -9.30
C THR A 120 22.16 -12.74 -9.33
N TYR A 121 20.88 -12.42 -9.42
CA TYR A 121 19.80 -13.40 -9.42
C TYR A 121 19.17 -13.61 -10.81
N GLY A 122 19.31 -12.63 -11.71
CA GLY A 122 18.64 -12.61 -13.01
C GLY A 122 17.24 -12.00 -12.96
N ASP A 123 16.71 -11.60 -14.11
CA ASP A 123 15.41 -10.91 -14.22
C ASP A 123 14.23 -11.77 -13.75
N ASN A 124 14.35 -13.09 -13.89
CA ASN A 124 13.27 -14.04 -13.66
C ASN A 124 13.22 -14.63 -12.24
N HIS A 125 13.98 -14.05 -11.31
CA HIS A 125 14.10 -14.53 -9.93
C HIS A 125 13.18 -13.75 -8.97
N ARG A 126 12.63 -14.44 -7.96
CA ARG A 126 11.71 -13.81 -7.00
C ARG A 126 12.33 -12.62 -6.27
N GLU A 127 13.59 -12.73 -5.86
CA GLU A 127 14.29 -11.62 -5.19
C GLU A 127 14.38 -10.36 -6.06
N THR A 128 14.71 -10.52 -7.35
CA THR A 128 14.69 -9.41 -8.31
C THR A 128 13.31 -8.79 -8.41
N ALA A 129 12.26 -9.61 -8.51
CA ALA A 129 10.87 -9.14 -8.55
C ALA A 129 10.42 -8.48 -7.24
N LEU A 130 11.05 -8.78 -6.09
CA LEU A 130 10.79 -8.11 -4.82
C LEU A 130 11.41 -6.72 -4.81
N ILE A 131 12.70 -6.60 -5.11
CA ILE A 131 13.42 -5.33 -5.15
C ILE A 131 12.81 -4.37 -6.20
N LEU A 132 12.44 -4.89 -7.37
CA LEU A 132 11.75 -4.11 -8.40
C LEU A 132 10.38 -3.61 -7.92
N HIS A 133 9.65 -4.40 -7.13
CA HIS A 133 8.34 -4.00 -6.61
C HIS A 133 8.48 -2.84 -5.63
N ASP A 134 9.49 -2.90 -4.75
CA ASP A 134 9.77 -1.81 -3.82
C ASP A 134 10.23 -0.54 -4.56
N LEU A 135 11.01 -0.67 -5.63
CA LEU A 135 11.36 0.45 -6.51
C LEU A 135 10.13 1.10 -7.15
N ALA A 136 9.19 0.30 -7.65
CA ALA A 136 7.95 0.83 -8.24
C ALA A 136 7.13 1.60 -7.20
N ASN A 137 6.99 1.07 -5.99
CA ASN A 137 6.27 1.74 -4.90
C ASN A 137 6.94 3.07 -4.51
N LEU A 138 8.28 3.11 -4.45
CA LEU A 138 9.02 4.35 -4.21
C LEU A 138 8.75 5.38 -5.29
N LYS A 139 8.79 4.99 -6.58
CA LYS A 139 8.52 5.87 -7.71
C LYS A 139 7.10 6.46 -7.67
N ILE A 140 6.10 5.66 -7.34
CA ILE A 140 4.71 6.13 -7.15
C ILE A 140 4.65 7.14 -5.99
N SER A 141 5.33 6.86 -4.88
CA SER A 141 5.32 7.75 -3.71
C SER A 141 6.05 9.09 -3.94
N ASN A 142 7.10 9.11 -4.77
CA ASN A 142 7.96 10.28 -4.97
C ASN A 142 7.32 11.35 -5.87
N LYS A 143 6.26 11.01 -6.63
CA LYS A 143 5.46 11.94 -7.48
C LYS A 143 6.29 12.87 -8.38
N ARG A 144 7.49 12.44 -8.78
CA ARG A 144 8.32 13.15 -9.74
C ARG A 144 7.74 12.93 -11.14
N THR A 145 7.82 13.95 -11.99
CA THR A 145 7.33 13.87 -13.37
C THR A 145 7.92 12.65 -14.09
N GLY A 146 7.05 11.80 -14.66
CA GLY A 146 7.44 10.58 -15.38
C GLY A 146 7.68 9.35 -14.49
N SER A 147 7.72 9.49 -13.16
CA SER A 147 7.94 8.35 -12.26
C SER A 147 6.80 7.31 -12.32
N THR A 148 5.56 7.74 -12.59
CA THR A 148 4.41 6.85 -12.77
C THR A 148 4.60 5.93 -13.99
N ASP A 149 5.17 6.43 -15.08
CA ASP A 149 5.41 5.65 -16.31
C ASP A 149 6.48 4.58 -16.12
N GLU A 150 7.56 4.97 -15.43
CA GLU A 150 8.61 4.04 -15.02
C GLU A 150 8.05 2.97 -14.06
N ALA A 151 7.21 3.35 -13.10
CA ALA A 151 6.58 2.42 -12.18
C ALA A 151 5.65 1.43 -12.89
N VAL A 152 4.82 1.88 -13.82
CA VAL A 152 3.96 1.01 -14.65
C VAL A 152 4.82 -0.01 -15.41
N THR A 153 5.89 0.43 -16.06
CA THR A 153 6.80 -0.47 -16.81
C THR A 153 7.41 -1.54 -15.90
N ILE A 154 7.88 -1.15 -14.71
CA ILE A 154 8.45 -2.08 -13.74
C ILE A 154 7.38 -3.06 -13.22
N LEU A 155 6.16 -2.59 -12.95
CA LEU A 155 5.06 -3.41 -12.45
C LEU A 155 4.56 -4.41 -13.50
N GLU A 156 4.53 -4.05 -14.78
CA GLU A 156 4.25 -4.99 -15.87
C GLU A 156 5.26 -6.15 -15.89
N GLU A 157 6.56 -5.84 -15.77
CA GLU A 157 7.63 -6.85 -15.70
C GLU A 157 7.47 -7.77 -14.48
N ILE A 158 7.11 -7.20 -13.32
CA ILE A 158 6.88 -7.98 -12.09
C ILE A 158 5.65 -8.88 -12.22
N VAL A 159 4.55 -8.39 -12.80
CA VAL A 159 3.34 -9.18 -12.99
C VAL A 159 3.62 -10.36 -13.92
N ASP A 160 4.35 -10.16 -15.01
CA ASP A 160 4.76 -11.24 -15.92
C ASP A 160 5.68 -12.25 -15.21
N THR A 161 6.73 -11.76 -14.55
CA THR A 161 7.71 -12.58 -13.83
C THR A 161 7.06 -13.41 -12.73
N ARG A 162 6.22 -12.79 -11.88
CA ARG A 162 5.53 -13.47 -10.78
C ARG A 162 4.46 -14.44 -11.28
N SER A 163 3.74 -14.09 -12.34
CA SER A 163 2.76 -15.01 -12.97
C SER A 163 3.43 -16.28 -13.49
N ARG A 164 4.67 -16.19 -13.97
CA ARG A 164 5.43 -17.34 -14.47
C ARG A 164 6.07 -18.18 -13.36
N ILE A 165 6.48 -17.59 -12.23
CA ILE A 165 7.19 -18.32 -11.15
C ILE A 165 6.30 -18.75 -9.98
N LEU A 166 5.19 -18.07 -9.71
CA LEU A 166 4.31 -18.31 -8.55
C LEU A 166 2.86 -18.66 -8.91
N ASP A 167 2.48 -18.60 -10.19
CA ASP A 167 1.10 -18.62 -10.70
C ASP A 167 0.31 -17.32 -10.45
N ALA A 168 -0.83 -17.18 -11.15
CA ALA A 168 -1.69 -15.99 -11.10
C ALA A 168 -2.38 -15.78 -9.73
N ASP A 169 -2.74 -16.87 -9.04
CA ASP A 169 -3.47 -16.83 -7.76
C ASP A 169 -2.55 -16.64 -6.55
N HIS A 170 -1.24 -16.52 -6.75
CA HIS A 170 -0.32 -16.29 -5.63
C HIS A 170 -0.48 -14.89 -5.05
N ALA A 171 -0.40 -14.77 -3.72
CA ALA A 171 -0.57 -13.49 -3.02
C ALA A 171 0.40 -12.40 -3.53
N GLU A 172 1.64 -12.77 -3.84
CA GLU A 172 2.63 -11.83 -4.42
C GLU A 172 2.29 -11.40 -5.86
N THR A 173 1.70 -12.29 -6.67
CA THR A 173 1.25 -11.96 -8.03
C THR A 173 0.04 -11.04 -7.98
N ARG A 174 -0.94 -11.36 -7.12
CA ARG A 174 -2.10 -10.48 -6.86
C ARG A 174 -1.68 -9.11 -6.34
N GLY A 175 -0.74 -9.05 -5.40
CA GLY A 175 -0.19 -7.80 -4.90
C GLY A 175 0.45 -6.96 -6.01
N ALA A 176 1.22 -7.58 -6.92
CA ALA A 176 1.79 -6.88 -8.07
C ALA A 176 0.73 -6.35 -9.03
N ARG A 177 -0.32 -7.12 -9.31
CA ARG A 177 -1.44 -6.68 -10.15
C ARG A 177 -2.21 -5.52 -9.52
N LEU A 178 -2.45 -5.57 -8.21
CA LEU A 178 -3.08 -4.48 -7.48
C LEU A 178 -2.24 -3.19 -7.57
N SER A 179 -0.92 -3.28 -7.36
CA SER A 179 -0.03 -2.13 -7.53
C SER A 179 -0.03 -1.61 -8.97
N LEU A 180 -0.07 -2.48 -9.98
CA LEU A 180 -0.18 -2.08 -11.39
C LEU A 180 -1.50 -1.37 -11.68
N ALA A 181 -2.62 -1.88 -11.16
CA ALA A 181 -3.93 -1.24 -11.28
C ALA A 181 -3.90 0.18 -10.68
N ASP A 182 -3.29 0.34 -9.50
CA ASP A 182 -3.20 1.63 -8.82
C ASP A 182 -2.30 2.61 -9.59
N ALA A 183 -1.18 2.14 -10.15
CA ALA A 183 -0.30 2.95 -10.98
C ALA A 183 -0.99 3.42 -12.28
N LEU A 184 -1.75 2.53 -12.93
CA LEU A 184 -2.54 2.86 -14.13
C LEU A 184 -3.66 3.85 -13.80
N PHE A 185 -4.34 3.67 -12.67
CA PHE A 185 -5.36 4.60 -12.18
C PHE A 185 -4.76 5.97 -11.82
N THR A 186 -3.58 5.99 -11.22
CA THR A 186 -2.83 7.23 -10.94
C THR A 186 -2.44 7.93 -12.23
N LYS A 187 -1.93 7.20 -13.23
CA LYS A 187 -1.63 7.75 -14.56
C LYS A 187 -2.87 8.32 -15.25
N TRP A 188 -4.04 7.71 -15.04
CA TRP A 188 -5.31 8.27 -15.51
C TRP A 188 -5.65 9.59 -14.81
N LEU A 189 -5.50 9.67 -13.49
CA LEU A 189 -5.70 10.92 -12.73
C LEU A 189 -4.75 12.05 -13.14
N GLU A 190 -3.51 11.70 -13.52
CA GLU A 190 -2.49 12.65 -13.98
C GLU A 190 -2.73 13.14 -15.42
N ASN A 191 -3.57 12.44 -16.20
CA ASN A 191 -3.85 12.77 -17.59
C ASN A 191 -5.18 13.53 -17.72
N PRO A 192 -5.16 14.87 -17.91
CA PRO A 192 -6.38 15.68 -17.97
C PRO A 192 -7.25 15.39 -19.20
N ASP A 193 -6.68 14.77 -20.25
CA ASP A 193 -7.40 14.42 -21.48
C ASP A 193 -8.00 13.01 -21.42
N ALA A 194 -7.70 12.24 -20.38
CA ALA A 194 -8.20 10.88 -20.23
C ALA A 194 -9.67 10.90 -19.78
N GLY A 195 -10.55 10.45 -20.68
CA GLY A 195 -11.97 10.27 -20.38
C GLY A 195 -12.29 8.99 -19.60
N PRO A 196 -13.59 8.78 -19.29
CA PRO A 196 -14.07 7.59 -18.58
C PRO A 196 -13.85 6.27 -19.35
N SER A 197 -13.69 6.32 -20.68
CA SER A 197 -13.41 5.15 -21.52
C SER A 197 -11.93 4.99 -21.87
N SER A 198 -11.03 5.57 -21.07
CA SER A 198 -9.59 5.47 -21.30
C SER A 198 -9.09 4.03 -21.19
N ASP A 199 -8.16 3.65 -22.07
CA ASP A 199 -7.44 2.37 -22.01
C ASP A 199 -6.76 2.15 -20.64
N LEU A 200 -6.34 3.22 -19.98
CA LEU A 200 -5.74 3.15 -18.64
C LEU A 200 -6.71 2.56 -17.60
N LEU A 201 -7.99 2.95 -17.64
CA LEU A 201 -8.99 2.45 -16.70
C LEU A 201 -9.37 1.01 -17.03
N ILE A 202 -9.49 0.67 -18.32
CA ILE A 202 -9.77 -0.69 -18.77
C ILE A 202 -8.66 -1.64 -18.32
N ARG A 203 -7.40 -1.27 -18.56
CA ARG A 203 -6.24 -2.06 -18.14
C ARG A 203 -6.12 -2.13 -16.61
N ALA A 204 -6.43 -1.06 -15.89
CA ALA A 204 -6.44 -1.08 -14.43
C ALA A 204 -7.49 -2.05 -13.90
N GLU A 205 -8.70 -2.04 -14.48
CA GLU A 205 -9.78 -2.96 -14.16
C GLU A 205 -9.40 -4.42 -14.45
N GLU A 206 -8.76 -4.71 -15.59
CA GLU A 206 -8.29 -6.04 -15.96
C GLU A 206 -7.29 -6.65 -14.96
N MET A 207 -6.50 -5.81 -14.28
CA MET A 207 -5.57 -6.25 -13.25
C MET A 207 -6.27 -6.64 -11.95
N LEU A 208 -7.46 -6.10 -11.71
CA LEU A 208 -8.27 -6.46 -10.56
C LEU A 208 -9.07 -7.71 -10.90
N GLU A 209 -8.94 -8.75 -10.07
CA GLU A 209 -9.71 -9.97 -10.29
C GLU A 209 -11.21 -9.65 -10.39
N LYS A 210 -11.93 -10.29 -11.32
CA LYS A 210 -13.40 -10.28 -11.41
C LYS A 210 -14.10 -10.97 -10.22
N ARG A 211 -13.54 -10.90 -9.01
CA ARG A 211 -14.18 -11.37 -7.78
C ARG A 211 -15.14 -10.31 -7.25
N THR A 212 -16.19 -10.06 -8.02
CA THR A 212 -17.45 -9.42 -7.60
C THR A 212 -18.34 -10.38 -6.80
N ALA A 213 -17.74 -11.32 -6.07
CA ALA A 213 -18.47 -12.22 -5.18
C ALA A 213 -17.95 -12.02 -3.76
N ALA A 214 -18.89 -11.76 -2.85
CA ALA A 214 -18.66 -11.92 -1.42
C ALA A 214 -17.97 -13.27 -1.13
N PRO A 215 -17.18 -13.36 -0.06
CA PRO A 215 -16.63 -14.63 0.37
C PRO A 215 -17.76 -15.52 0.88
N ASP A 216 -18.42 -16.25 -0.01
CA ASP A 216 -19.16 -17.46 0.32
C ASP A 216 -18.82 -18.53 -0.72
N GLU A 217 -18.59 -19.75 -0.23
CA GLU A 217 -18.15 -20.95 -0.95
C GLU A 217 -16.64 -21.03 -1.22
N THR A 218 -15.93 -21.21 -0.11
CA THR A 218 -14.96 -22.28 0.08
C THR A 218 -14.84 -23.24 -1.13
N PRO A 219 -13.72 -23.26 -1.87
CA PRO A 219 -13.39 -24.41 -2.70
C PRO A 219 -13.42 -25.64 -1.80
N ALA A 220 -14.10 -26.72 -2.21
CA ALA A 220 -14.29 -27.94 -1.41
C ALA A 220 -12.97 -28.62 -0.92
N ASN A 221 -11.81 -28.06 -1.28
CA ASN A 221 -10.47 -28.46 -0.83
C ASN A 221 -9.76 -27.47 0.12
N GLN A 222 -10.43 -26.39 0.58
CA GLN A 222 -9.85 -25.35 1.44
C GLN A 222 -10.70 -25.03 2.69
N ALA A 223 -11.61 -25.94 3.08
CA ALA A 223 -12.61 -25.69 4.12
C ALA A 223 -12.11 -25.50 5.57
N ASN A 224 -10.79 -25.43 5.81
CA ASN A 224 -10.24 -25.35 7.17
C ASN A 224 -9.09 -24.36 7.36
N ALA A 225 -8.87 -23.40 6.46
CA ALA A 225 -7.90 -22.33 6.70
C ALA A 225 -8.58 -20.96 6.51
N ALA A 226 -8.65 -20.17 7.59
CA ALA A 226 -9.06 -18.78 7.49
C ALA A 226 -8.09 -18.02 6.56
N PRO A 227 -8.56 -17.14 5.66
CA PRO A 227 -7.69 -16.36 4.79
C PRO A 227 -6.70 -15.51 5.62
N ASP A 228 -5.45 -15.41 5.14
CA ASP A 228 -4.38 -14.61 5.78
C ASP A 228 -4.80 -13.13 5.88
N ARG A 229 -4.41 -12.45 6.96
CA ARG A 229 -4.71 -11.03 7.19
C ARG A 229 -4.24 -10.15 6.03
N ASN A 230 -3.06 -10.43 5.50
CA ASN A 230 -2.51 -9.67 4.39
C ASN A 230 -3.33 -9.89 3.12
N GLN A 231 -3.82 -11.12 2.90
CA GLN A 231 -4.73 -11.43 1.78
C GLN A 231 -6.07 -10.70 1.93
N LEU A 232 -6.68 -10.70 3.12
CA LEU A 232 -7.91 -9.95 3.37
C LEU A 232 -7.75 -8.44 3.14
N LEU A 233 -6.61 -7.87 3.55
CA LEU A 233 -6.30 -6.45 3.31
C LEU A 233 -6.11 -6.17 1.82
N GLN A 234 -5.40 -7.05 1.09
CA GLN A 234 -5.24 -6.94 -0.36
C GLN A 234 -6.58 -7.06 -1.09
N ASP A 235 -7.43 -8.01 -0.70
CA ASP A 235 -8.75 -8.21 -1.31
C ASP A 235 -9.63 -6.98 -1.11
N ARG A 236 -9.64 -6.39 0.10
CA ARG A 236 -10.35 -5.14 0.38
C ARG A 236 -9.78 -3.95 -0.40
N ALA A 237 -8.45 -3.84 -0.48
CA ALA A 237 -7.79 -2.81 -1.27
C ALA A 237 -8.18 -2.89 -2.75
N GLY A 238 -8.16 -4.11 -3.31
CA GLY A 238 -8.55 -4.38 -4.69
C GLY A 238 -10.02 -4.03 -4.95
N ARG A 239 -10.95 -4.41 -4.07
CA ARG A 239 -12.37 -4.05 -4.23
C ARG A 239 -12.62 -2.55 -4.14
N LEU A 240 -11.92 -1.85 -3.24
CA LEU A 240 -12.01 -0.40 -3.16
C LEU A 240 -11.49 0.25 -4.43
N LEU A 241 -10.31 -0.13 -4.90
CA LEU A 241 -9.77 0.40 -6.15
C LEU A 241 -10.69 0.09 -7.34
N TYR A 242 -11.26 -1.12 -7.39
CA TYR A 242 -12.25 -1.51 -8.39
C TYR A 242 -13.49 -0.59 -8.37
N ALA A 243 -14.03 -0.30 -7.18
CA ALA A 243 -15.16 0.63 -7.04
C ALA A 243 -14.82 2.03 -7.58
N ARG A 244 -13.60 2.51 -7.32
CA ARG A 244 -13.12 3.82 -7.78
C ARG A 244 -12.88 3.87 -9.28
N ILE A 245 -12.36 2.79 -9.88
CA ILE A 245 -12.21 2.65 -11.33
C ILE A 245 -13.59 2.68 -12.00
N ASN A 246 -14.55 1.92 -11.50
CA ASN A 246 -15.93 1.92 -12.02
C ASN A 246 -16.58 3.31 -11.88
N PHE A 247 -16.35 3.99 -10.76
CA PHE A 247 -16.80 5.37 -10.57
C PHE A 247 -16.19 6.31 -11.63
N ALA A 248 -14.89 6.19 -11.89
CA ALA A 248 -14.19 6.97 -12.90
C ALA A 248 -14.68 6.66 -14.34
N GLN A 249 -15.04 5.40 -14.60
CA GLN A 249 -15.69 4.95 -15.84
C GLN A 249 -17.16 5.38 -15.95
N GLN A 250 -17.74 5.99 -14.91
CA GLN A 250 -19.15 6.36 -14.80
C GLN A 250 -20.12 5.18 -14.73
N ASP A 251 -19.63 3.99 -14.40
CA ASP A 251 -20.46 2.84 -14.01
C ASP A 251 -20.84 2.95 -12.53
N TYR A 252 -21.77 3.86 -12.25
CA TYR A 252 -22.17 4.19 -10.88
C TYR A 252 -22.90 3.04 -10.17
N GLU A 253 -23.56 2.15 -10.91
CA GLU A 253 -24.21 0.97 -10.33
C GLU A 253 -23.17 -0.03 -9.82
N GLN A 254 -22.18 -0.36 -10.66
CA GLN A 254 -21.12 -1.29 -10.30
C GLN A 254 -20.19 -0.70 -9.23
N ALA A 255 -19.88 0.60 -9.31
CA ALA A 255 -19.12 1.31 -8.29
C ALA A 255 -19.82 1.26 -6.93
N LEU A 256 -21.12 1.56 -6.89
CA LEU A 256 -21.90 1.56 -5.65
C LEU A 256 -22.02 0.16 -5.05
N ALA A 257 -22.22 -0.87 -5.87
CA ALA A 257 -22.23 -2.26 -5.42
C ALA A 257 -20.90 -2.63 -4.73
N ALA A 258 -19.77 -2.33 -5.38
CA ALA A 258 -18.45 -2.62 -4.82
C ALA A 258 -18.13 -1.80 -3.55
N PHE A 259 -18.55 -0.53 -3.49
CA PHE A 259 -18.44 0.28 -2.26
C PHE A 259 -19.23 -0.33 -1.10
N ASN A 260 -20.48 -0.75 -1.33
CA ASN A 260 -21.34 -1.34 -0.30
C ASN A 260 -20.80 -2.68 0.22
N GLU A 261 -20.14 -3.47 -0.63
CA GLU A 261 -19.52 -4.73 -0.22
C GLU A 261 -18.21 -4.55 0.55
N THR A 262 -17.57 -3.39 0.45
CA THR A 262 -16.21 -3.19 0.96
C THR A 262 -16.12 -2.23 2.14
N LEU A 263 -16.90 -1.14 2.10
CA LEU A 263 -16.91 -0.14 3.16
C LEU A 263 -17.80 -0.63 4.30
N THR A 264 -17.27 -0.61 5.53
CA THR A 264 -18.06 -0.84 6.73
C THR A 264 -19.06 0.30 6.90
N GLY A 265 -20.31 -0.04 7.18
CA GLY A 265 -21.33 0.98 7.42
C GLY A 265 -20.96 1.89 8.60
N PRO A 266 -21.46 3.14 8.64
CA PRO A 266 -21.24 4.06 9.75
C PRO A 266 -21.59 3.51 11.13
N GLU A 267 -22.41 2.46 11.18
CA GLU A 267 -22.90 1.82 12.40
C GLU A 267 -22.01 0.67 12.87
N GLU A 268 -21.07 0.21 12.05
CA GLU A 268 -20.22 -0.96 12.31
C GLU A 268 -18.83 -0.59 12.84
N THR A 269 -18.41 0.67 12.73
CA THR A 269 -17.14 1.15 13.31
C THR A 269 -17.29 2.48 14.04
N GLU A 270 -16.84 2.47 15.30
CA GLU A 270 -16.75 3.66 16.15
C GLU A 270 -15.43 4.42 15.97
N ASP A 271 -14.49 3.92 15.15
CA ASP A 271 -13.20 4.59 14.92
C ASP A 271 -13.33 5.70 13.86
N PRO A 272 -13.22 6.98 14.27
CA PRO A 272 -13.40 8.12 13.38
C PRO A 272 -12.27 8.27 12.36
N GLN A 273 -11.09 7.73 12.67
CA GLN A 273 -9.93 7.80 11.78
C GLN A 273 -10.19 6.99 10.51
N ILE A 274 -10.97 5.92 10.60
CA ILE A 274 -11.35 5.08 9.45
C ILE A 274 -12.13 5.91 8.41
N TYR A 275 -13.07 6.76 8.84
CA TYR A 275 -13.83 7.61 7.90
C TYR A 275 -12.99 8.70 7.26
N LEU A 276 -12.01 9.25 7.99
CA LEU A 276 -11.09 10.22 7.41
C LEU A 276 -10.24 9.56 6.33
N MET A 277 -9.70 8.37 6.63
CA MET A 277 -8.92 7.55 5.68
C MET A 277 -9.73 7.17 4.43
N LEU A 278 -11.03 6.91 4.57
CA LEU A 278 -11.92 6.50 3.47
C LEU A 278 -12.75 7.66 2.88
N SER A 279 -12.46 8.91 3.26
CA SER A 279 -13.29 10.07 2.91
C SER A 279 -13.50 10.26 1.40
N THR A 280 -12.47 9.98 0.59
CA THR A 280 -12.56 9.98 -0.87
C THR A 280 -13.56 8.92 -1.36
N ALA A 281 -13.42 7.68 -0.89
CA ALA A 281 -14.30 6.57 -1.27
C ALA A 281 -15.77 6.84 -0.87
N TYR A 282 -16.00 7.36 0.34
CA TYR A 282 -17.35 7.77 0.74
C TYR A 282 -17.92 8.93 -0.09
N SER A 283 -17.08 9.86 -0.52
CA SER A 283 -17.51 10.96 -1.39
C SER A 283 -17.91 10.44 -2.78
N GLU A 284 -17.13 9.50 -3.33
CA GLU A 284 -17.43 8.81 -4.60
C GLU A 284 -18.70 7.94 -4.48
N GLN A 285 -18.91 7.27 -3.35
CA GLN A 285 -20.14 6.52 -3.06
C GLN A 285 -21.38 7.43 -2.99
N ILE A 286 -21.28 8.57 -2.28
CA ILE A 286 -22.36 9.58 -2.21
C ILE A 286 -22.64 10.14 -3.61
N ALA A 287 -21.61 10.45 -4.39
CA ALA A 287 -21.78 10.94 -5.76
C ALA A 287 -22.47 9.89 -6.64
N SER A 288 -22.09 8.62 -6.52
CA SER A 288 -22.73 7.50 -7.24
C SER A 288 -24.23 7.43 -6.91
N LEU A 289 -24.61 7.52 -5.63
CA LEU A 289 -26.01 7.55 -5.20
C LEU A 289 -26.79 8.70 -5.85
N ARG A 290 -26.21 9.91 -5.90
CA ARG A 290 -26.83 11.07 -6.54
C ARG A 290 -27.03 10.88 -8.04
N HIS A 291 -26.01 10.39 -8.74
CA HIS A 291 -26.10 10.10 -10.17
C HIS A 291 -27.19 9.07 -10.50
N LEU A 292 -27.46 8.14 -9.58
CA LEU A 292 -28.54 7.15 -9.68
C LEU A 292 -29.91 7.67 -9.21
N GLY A 293 -30.02 8.96 -8.83
CA GLY A 293 -31.27 9.56 -8.36
C GLY A 293 -31.67 9.17 -6.94
N ARG A 294 -30.77 8.57 -6.15
CA ARG A 294 -30.98 8.09 -4.78
C ARG A 294 -30.57 9.15 -3.75
N GLU A 295 -31.14 10.36 -3.87
CA GLU A 295 -30.76 11.52 -3.04
C GLU A 295 -30.99 11.31 -1.55
N ASP A 296 -32.09 10.65 -1.16
CA ASP A 296 -32.41 10.39 0.24
C ASP A 296 -31.33 9.51 0.91
N GLU A 297 -30.82 8.51 0.18
CA GLU A 297 -29.76 7.62 0.66
C GLU A 297 -28.41 8.33 0.70
N ALA A 298 -28.12 9.17 -0.30
CA ALA A 298 -26.93 10.01 -0.33
C ALA A 298 -26.87 10.96 0.88
N GLU A 299 -28.00 11.57 1.23
CA GLU A 299 -28.11 12.46 2.37
C GLU A 299 -28.02 11.70 3.71
N ALA A 300 -28.67 10.54 3.80
CA ALA A 300 -28.58 9.68 4.98
C ALA A 300 -27.14 9.24 5.26
N LEU A 301 -26.41 8.80 4.23
CA LEU A 301 -25.00 8.41 4.33
C LEU A 301 -24.12 9.59 4.75
N ARG A 302 -24.29 10.76 4.12
CA ARG A 302 -23.58 11.99 4.48
C ARG A 302 -23.82 12.38 5.93
N ALA A 303 -25.07 12.34 6.39
CA ALA A 303 -25.44 12.66 7.77
C ALA A 303 -24.87 11.64 8.76
N ALA A 304 -24.84 10.35 8.42
CA ALA A 304 -24.25 9.31 9.25
C ALA A 304 -22.74 9.51 9.44
N ILE A 305 -21.99 9.76 8.36
CA ILE A 305 -20.54 10.04 8.41
C ILE A 305 -20.26 11.29 9.26
N ASN A 306 -21.01 12.37 9.05
CA ASN A 306 -20.85 13.60 9.83
C ASN A 306 -21.12 13.39 11.33
N ARG A 307 -22.14 12.60 11.68
CA ARG A 307 -22.43 12.25 13.08
C ARG A 307 -21.27 11.48 13.71
N GLN A 308 -20.70 10.50 13.03
CA GLN A 308 -19.55 9.75 13.52
C GLN A 308 -18.31 10.64 13.74
N ILE A 309 -17.99 11.50 12.76
CA ILE A 309 -16.89 12.48 12.88
C ILE A 309 -17.13 13.48 14.03
N GLN A 310 -18.37 13.80 14.36
CA GLN A 310 -18.68 14.66 15.50
C GLN A 310 -18.54 13.92 16.83
N ALA A 311 -19.09 12.71 16.96
CA ALA A 311 -19.00 11.89 18.18
C ALA A 311 -17.53 11.65 18.59
N ALA A 312 -16.69 11.36 17.60
CA ALA A 312 -15.24 11.30 17.69
C ALA A 312 -14.55 12.46 18.42
N ARG A 313 -15.01 13.69 18.16
CA ARG A 313 -14.37 14.91 18.66
C ARG A 313 -14.75 15.20 20.10
N VAL A 314 -15.88 14.66 20.56
CA VAL A 314 -16.45 14.90 21.90
C VAL A 314 -15.88 13.93 22.94
N GLN A 315 -15.63 12.67 22.59
CA GLN A 315 -15.12 11.65 23.53
C GLN A 315 -13.78 12.03 24.21
N PRO A 316 -12.75 12.56 23.51
CA PRO A 316 -11.49 12.97 24.15
C PRO A 316 -11.67 14.16 25.11
N GLN A 317 -12.59 15.08 24.79
CA GLN A 317 -12.85 16.27 25.62
C GLN A 317 -13.53 15.92 26.95
N GLN A 318 -14.45 14.94 26.93
CA GLN A 318 -15.09 14.45 28.15
C GLN A 318 -14.15 13.63 29.02
N GLN A 319 -13.28 12.80 28.43
CA GLN A 319 -12.26 12.04 29.18
C GLN A 319 -11.19 12.97 29.80
N ALA A 320 -10.76 14.01 29.10
CA ALA A 320 -9.82 15.01 29.64
C ALA A 320 -10.43 15.82 30.81
N GLN A 321 -11.73 16.12 30.76
CA GLN A 321 -12.43 16.80 31.86
C GLN A 321 -12.64 15.89 33.08
N GLN A 322 -12.84 14.58 32.89
CA GLN A 322 -12.96 13.61 33.98
C GLN A 322 -11.61 13.28 34.63
N ALA A 323 -10.53 13.21 33.84
CA ALA A 323 -9.16 13.00 34.35
C ALA A 323 -8.60 14.23 35.09
N SER A 324 -9.20 15.41 34.89
CA SER A 324 -8.84 16.66 35.57
C SER A 324 -9.69 16.92 36.84
N GLY A 325 -10.38 15.89 37.35
CA GLY A 325 -11.11 15.98 38.62
C GLY A 325 -10.20 16.41 39.78
N PRO A 326 -10.75 17.08 40.81
CA PRO A 326 -9.95 17.79 41.81
C PRO A 326 -9.04 16.82 42.57
N VAL A 327 -7.74 17.09 42.55
CA VAL A 327 -6.75 16.47 43.44
C VAL A 327 -7.24 16.68 44.88
N PRO A 328 -7.39 15.63 45.71
CA PRO A 328 -7.75 15.81 47.11
C PRO A 328 -6.62 16.61 47.75
N GLN A 329 -6.93 17.79 48.29
CA GLN A 329 -5.95 18.56 49.04
C GLN A 329 -5.58 17.77 50.32
N PRO A 330 -4.28 17.75 50.69
CA PRO A 330 -3.73 16.88 51.72
C PRO A 330 -4.25 17.20 53.14
#